data_AF-A0A962DLC8-F1
#
_entry.id   AF-A0A962DLC8-F1
#
_cell.length_a   1.000
_cell.length_b   1.000
_cell.length_c   1.000
_cell.angle_alpha   90.00
_cell.angle_beta   90.00
_cell.angle_gamma   90.00
#
_symmetry.space_group_name_H-M   'P 1'
#
loop_
_entity.id
_entity.type
_entity.pdbx_description
1 polymer ?
#
loop_
_entity_poly.entity_id
_entity_poly.type
_entity_poly.pdbx_seq_one_letter_code
_entity_poly.pdbx_strand_id
1 'polypeptide(L)'
;IILMVVIGLGLVAVLTVGTQLDTPETWLRFGLWVIATLVYSMFWFALAVLVNLYGQSSATNGTILAGAWLILVVIVPTLISLVATTVYPVPSRMDLTVAAREAQTAAEKNMDQSLNAFYAEHLEYVPAGDQRAMDFMTLGQASANTIEKALSPLYAEFQVRRDQQQGLVQRFQYLSPAVMMQLALNEIAGTSGPRYEDFLQQAVAFRAEWNDYFAERFLRQDPLRPADYDSFPVFRYRPEAFSTVLLRLAPSLLGLLVLLLGVALVPFLGIRRYQVAAR
;
A
#
# COMPACT_ATOMS: atom_id res chain seq x y z
N ILE A 1 -3.36 -14.33 -29.69
CA ILE A 1 -4.79 -14.00 -29.50
C ILE A 1 -5.07 -13.54 -28.08
N ILE A 2 -4.86 -14.39 -27.06
CA ILE A 2 -5.14 -14.04 -25.65
C ILE A 2 -4.44 -12.75 -25.21
N LEU A 3 -3.13 -12.59 -25.46
CA LEU A 3 -2.40 -11.37 -25.10
C LEU A 3 -2.99 -10.11 -25.76
N MET A 4 -3.39 -10.20 -27.04
CA MET A 4 -4.03 -9.09 -27.75
C MET A 4 -5.39 -8.74 -27.15
N VAL A 5 -6.18 -9.73 -26.75
CA VAL A 5 -7.46 -9.52 -26.07
C VAL A 5 -7.24 -8.86 -24.70
N VAL A 6 -6.26 -9.34 -23.92
CA VAL A 6 -5.94 -8.77 -22.60
C VAL A 6 -5.48 -7.32 -22.74
N ILE A 7 -4.56 -7.02 -23.66
CA ILE A 7 -4.11 -5.65 -23.91
C ILE A 7 -5.26 -4.77 -24.42
N GLY A 8 -6.10 -5.29 -25.31
CA GLY A 8 -7.26 -4.57 -25.83
C GLY A 8 -8.27 -4.21 -24.74
N LEU A 9 -8.60 -5.16 -23.85
CA LEU A 9 -9.46 -4.90 -22.71
C LEU A 9 -8.83 -3.93 -21.71
N GLY A 10 -7.51 -4.03 -21.49
CA GLY A 10 -6.77 -3.08 -20.66
C GLY A 10 -6.82 -1.66 -21.22
N LEU A 11 -6.65 -1.51 -22.54
CA LEU A 11 -6.76 -0.22 -23.22
C LEU A 11 -8.18 0.36 -23.09
N VAL A 12 -9.21 -0.46 -23.30
CA VAL A 12 -10.61 -0.04 -23.11
C VAL A 12 -10.85 0.41 -21.66
N ALA A 13 -10.31 -0.29 -20.67
CA ALA A 13 -10.45 0.10 -19.27
C ALA A 13 -9.77 1.44 -18.97
N VAL A 14 -8.55 1.66 -19.47
CA VAL A 14 -7.86 2.95 -19.32
C VAL A 14 -8.65 4.07 -19.98
N LEU A 15 -9.18 3.86 -21.19
CA LEU A 15 -9.93 4.89 -21.91
C LEU A 15 -11.31 5.20 -21.31
N THR A 16 -11.95 4.25 -20.62
CA THR A 16 -13.28 4.45 -20.02
C THR A 16 -13.23 4.97 -18.59
N VAL A 17 -12.23 4.59 -17.80
CA VAL A 17 -12.13 4.92 -16.36
C VAL A 17 -11.00 5.90 -16.06
N GLY A 18 -10.03 6.07 -16.96
CA GLY A 18 -8.86 6.92 -16.76
C GLY A 18 -9.23 8.39 -16.62
N THR A 19 -8.81 9.02 -15.53
CA THR A 19 -9.10 10.43 -15.22
C THR A 19 -7.99 11.40 -15.63
N GLN A 20 -6.81 10.90 -16.03
CA GLN A 20 -5.60 11.69 -16.33
C GLN A 20 -4.91 11.19 -17.61
N LEU A 21 -5.67 11.01 -18.69
CA LEU A 21 -5.19 10.47 -19.98
C LEU A 21 -4.22 11.41 -20.73
N ASP A 22 -4.21 12.68 -20.36
CA ASP A 22 -3.34 13.74 -20.83
C ASP A 22 -1.92 13.65 -20.24
N THR A 23 -1.74 12.92 -19.13
CA THR A 23 -0.44 12.78 -18.47
C THR A 23 0.40 11.65 -19.07
N PRO A 24 1.71 11.87 -19.34
CA PRO A 24 2.61 10.81 -19.82
C PRO A 24 2.73 9.63 -18.84
N GLU A 25 2.56 9.89 -17.54
CA GLU A 25 2.66 8.87 -16.50
C GLU A 25 1.62 7.76 -16.66
N THR A 26 0.38 8.09 -17.05
CA THR A 26 -0.68 7.10 -17.30
C THR A 26 -0.26 6.08 -18.35
N TRP A 27 0.34 6.54 -19.45
CA TRP A 27 0.80 5.68 -20.53
C TRP A 27 2.06 4.87 -20.15
N LEU A 28 2.94 5.44 -19.33
CA LEU A 28 4.09 4.70 -18.78
C LEU A 28 3.62 3.56 -17.86
N ARG A 29 2.68 3.82 -16.95
CA ARG A 29 2.07 2.79 -16.09
C ARG A 29 1.41 1.69 -16.92
N PHE A 30 0.67 2.06 -17.97
CA PHE A 30 0.08 1.10 -18.89
C PHE A 30 1.15 0.24 -19.60
N GLY A 31 2.24 0.86 -20.09
CA GLY A 31 3.36 0.15 -20.68
C GLY A 31 4.04 -0.83 -19.71
N LEU A 32 4.25 -0.43 -18.45
CA LEU A 32 4.77 -1.30 -17.40
C LEU A 32 3.84 -2.49 -17.12
N TRP A 33 2.53 -2.27 -17.12
CA TRP A 33 1.54 -3.33 -16.98
C TRP A 33 1.61 -4.34 -18.14
N VAL A 34 1.75 -3.86 -19.39
CA VAL A 34 1.94 -4.72 -20.57
C VAL A 34 3.22 -5.54 -20.43
N ILE A 35 4.34 -4.93 -20.03
CA ILE A 35 5.61 -5.62 -19.83
C ILE A 35 5.49 -6.70 -18.74
N ALA A 36 4.92 -6.35 -17.57
CA ALA A 36 4.72 -7.28 -16.47
C ALA A 36 3.88 -8.50 -16.91
N THR A 37 2.78 -8.24 -17.62
CA THR A 37 1.88 -9.27 -18.15
C THR A 37 2.57 -10.17 -19.18
N LEU A 38 3.38 -9.59 -20.06
CA LEU A 38 4.16 -10.33 -21.06
C LEU A 38 5.18 -11.24 -20.40
N VAL A 39 6.00 -10.71 -19.48
CA VAL A 39 7.04 -11.48 -18.76
C VAL A 39 6.40 -12.63 -17.97
N TYR A 40 5.32 -12.35 -17.25
CA TYR A 40 4.58 -13.37 -16.50
C TYR A 40 4.01 -14.46 -17.41
N SER A 41 3.46 -14.09 -18.57
CA SER A 41 2.95 -15.05 -19.56
C SER A 41 4.08 -15.89 -20.17
N MET A 42 5.22 -15.27 -20.47
CA MET A 42 6.41 -15.96 -21.00
C MET A 42 6.97 -16.95 -19.98
N PHE A 43 6.90 -16.65 -18.67
CA PHE A 43 7.33 -17.59 -17.63
C PHE A 43 6.51 -18.88 -17.69
N TRP A 44 5.18 -18.79 -17.74
CA TRP A 44 4.33 -19.98 -17.85
C TRP A 44 4.52 -20.73 -19.15
N PHE A 45 4.73 -20.01 -20.25
CA PHE A 45 5.06 -20.64 -21.53
C PHE A 45 6.39 -21.41 -21.45
N ALA A 46 7.43 -20.80 -20.90
CA ALA A 46 8.74 -21.45 -20.72
C ALA A 46 8.64 -22.68 -19.81
N LEU A 47 7.85 -22.60 -18.73
CA LEU A 47 7.60 -23.73 -17.83
C LEU A 47 6.86 -24.86 -18.54
N ALA A 48 5.85 -24.54 -19.35
CA ALA A 48 5.13 -25.52 -20.16
C ALA A 48 6.08 -26.21 -21.15
N VAL A 49 6.92 -25.46 -21.86
CA VAL A 49 7.94 -26.03 -22.76
C VAL A 49 8.90 -26.93 -21.99
N LEU A 50 9.41 -26.48 -20.85
CA LEU A 50 10.31 -27.27 -20.00
C LEU A 50 9.69 -28.61 -19.61
N VAL A 51 8.45 -28.63 -19.13
CA VAL A 51 7.75 -29.88 -18.78
C VAL A 51 7.57 -30.78 -19.99
N ASN A 52 7.20 -30.23 -21.14
CA ASN A 52 6.99 -31.02 -22.36
C ASN A 52 8.28 -31.64 -22.93
N LEU A 53 9.46 -31.04 -22.67
CA LEU A 53 10.73 -31.61 -23.13
C LEU A 53 11.09 -32.94 -22.50
N TYR A 54 10.51 -33.30 -21.35
CA TYR A 54 10.73 -34.60 -20.73
C TYR A 54 10.00 -35.75 -21.45
N GLY A 55 9.22 -35.47 -22.50
CA GLY A 55 8.68 -36.47 -23.43
C GLY A 55 7.62 -37.41 -22.83
N GLN A 56 7.01 -37.04 -21.70
CA GLN A 56 5.93 -37.79 -21.06
C GLN A 56 4.60 -37.63 -21.80
N SER A 57 3.60 -38.43 -21.42
CA SER A 57 2.25 -38.31 -21.99
C SER A 57 1.64 -36.93 -21.73
N SER A 58 0.77 -36.46 -22.64
CA SER A 58 0.07 -35.16 -22.49
C SER A 58 -0.71 -35.07 -21.17
N ALA A 59 -1.31 -36.18 -20.72
CA ALA A 59 -2.03 -36.24 -19.45
C ALA A 59 -1.08 -36.03 -18.26
N THR A 60 0.09 -36.67 -18.26
CA THR A 60 1.11 -36.52 -17.22
C THR A 60 1.64 -35.08 -17.17
N ASN A 61 1.94 -34.47 -18.33
CA ASN A 61 2.41 -33.08 -18.41
C ASN A 61 1.36 -32.11 -17.87
N GLY A 62 0.09 -32.33 -18.20
CA GLY A 62 -1.03 -31.55 -17.67
C GLY A 62 -1.09 -31.60 -16.14
N THR A 63 -0.99 -32.78 -15.55
CA THR A 63 -0.99 -32.95 -14.09
C THR A 63 0.20 -32.26 -13.41
N ILE A 64 1.41 -32.36 -13.99
CA ILE A 64 2.61 -31.69 -13.46
C ILE A 64 2.42 -30.17 -13.49
N LEU A 65 1.94 -29.61 -14.61
CA LEU A 65 1.72 -28.17 -14.74
C LEU A 65 0.62 -27.66 -13.80
N ALA A 66 -0.47 -28.42 -13.63
CA ALA A 66 -1.51 -28.10 -12.66
C ALA A 66 -0.98 -28.10 -11.22
N GLY A 67 -0.15 -29.09 -10.85
CA GLY A 67 0.51 -29.14 -9.54
C GLY A 67 1.49 -27.97 -9.33
N ALA A 68 2.32 -27.66 -10.32
CA ALA A 68 3.23 -26.52 -10.27
C ALA A 68 2.47 -25.20 -10.13
N TRP A 69 1.38 -25.03 -10.88
CA TRP A 69 0.50 -23.88 -10.77
C TRP A 69 -0.10 -23.76 -9.36
N LEU A 70 -0.65 -24.85 -8.81
CA LEU A 70 -1.21 -24.85 -7.45
C LEU A 70 -0.17 -24.45 -6.41
N ILE A 71 1.05 -25.00 -6.49
CA ILE A 71 2.13 -24.68 -5.56
C ILE A 71 2.52 -23.20 -5.67
N LEU A 72 2.80 -22.73 -6.88
CA LEU A 72 3.34 -21.39 -7.11
C LEU A 72 2.31 -20.28 -6.90
N VAL A 73 1.03 -20.52 -7.18
CA VAL A 73 -0.02 -19.50 -7.16
C VAL A 73 -0.88 -19.57 -5.90
N VAL A 74 -1.00 -20.73 -5.25
CA VAL A 74 -1.88 -20.90 -4.09
C VAL A 74 -1.07 -21.20 -2.83
N ILE A 75 -0.29 -22.28 -2.82
CA ILE A 75 0.35 -22.78 -1.59
C ILE A 75 1.44 -21.82 -1.13
N VAL A 76 2.40 -21.46 -1.99
CA VAL A 76 3.53 -20.59 -1.63
C VAL A 76 3.04 -19.21 -1.15
N PRO A 77 2.15 -18.49 -1.87
CA PRO A 77 1.66 -17.20 -1.41
C PRO A 77 0.92 -17.30 -0.06
N THR A 78 0.13 -18.35 0.13
CA THR A 78 -0.60 -18.58 1.40
C THR A 78 0.37 -18.82 2.56
N LEU A 79 1.42 -19.61 2.35
CA LEU A 79 2.44 -19.85 3.38
C LEU A 79 3.22 -18.57 3.71
N ILE A 80 3.61 -17.78 2.71
CA ILE A 80 4.27 -16.48 2.93
C ILE A 80 3.36 -15.57 3.76
N SER A 81 2.08 -15.46 3.38
CA SER A 81 1.09 -14.65 4.12
C SER A 81 0.91 -15.14 5.55
N LEU A 82 0.77 -16.45 5.75
CA LEU A 82 0.59 -17.04 7.07
C LEU A 82 1.81 -16.79 7.98
N VAL A 83 3.01 -16.95 7.44
CA VAL A 83 4.26 -16.66 8.16
C VAL A 83 4.31 -15.18 8.52
N ALA A 84 3.99 -14.27 7.60
CA ALA A 84 3.96 -12.84 7.87
C ALA A 84 3.00 -12.50 9.01
N THR A 85 1.76 -13.00 8.96
CA THR A 85 0.74 -12.70 9.98
C THR A 85 1.00 -13.37 11.32
N THR A 86 1.72 -14.50 11.34
CA THR A 86 2.07 -15.22 12.58
C THR A 86 3.28 -14.59 13.28
N VAL A 87 4.32 -14.23 12.53
CA VAL A 87 5.54 -13.61 13.08
C VAL A 87 5.27 -12.17 13.52
N TYR A 88 4.45 -11.44 12.76
CA TYR A 88 4.12 -10.05 13.03
C TYR A 88 2.59 -9.90 13.16
N PRO A 89 1.99 -10.32 14.29
CA PRO A 89 0.56 -10.16 14.50
C PRO A 89 0.21 -8.67 14.54
N VAL A 90 -0.80 -8.29 13.77
CA VAL A 90 -1.32 -6.91 13.72
C VAL A 90 -2.51 -6.83 14.69
N PRO A 91 -2.61 -5.78 15.54
CA PRO A 91 -3.73 -5.59 16.45
C PRO A 91 -5.07 -5.70 15.71
N SER A 92 -6.06 -6.32 16.36
CA SER A 92 -7.36 -6.50 15.71
C SER A 92 -8.09 -5.16 15.59
N ARG A 93 -8.98 -5.05 14.59
CA ARG A 93 -9.86 -3.87 14.46
C ARG A 93 -10.73 -3.66 15.70
N MET A 94 -11.04 -4.74 16.40
CA MET A 94 -11.77 -4.70 17.67
C MET A 94 -10.91 -4.05 18.75
N ASP A 95 -9.64 -4.42 18.87
CA ASP A 95 -8.71 -3.80 19.84
C ASP A 95 -8.58 -2.29 19.60
N LEU A 96 -8.45 -1.86 18.34
CA LEU A 96 -8.44 -0.44 17.97
C LEU A 96 -9.73 0.28 18.38
N THR A 97 -10.89 -0.37 18.18
CA THR A 97 -12.20 0.22 18.52
C THR A 97 -12.38 0.31 20.03
N VAL A 98 -11.96 -0.72 20.78
CA VAL A 98 -11.99 -0.74 22.24
C VAL A 98 -11.07 0.33 22.79
N ALA A 99 -9.81 0.39 22.33
CA ALA A 99 -8.86 1.42 22.74
C ALA A 99 -9.37 2.84 22.44
N ALA A 100 -9.99 3.07 21.27
CA ALA A 100 -10.59 4.35 20.94
C ALA A 100 -11.74 4.74 21.89
N ARG A 101 -12.60 3.78 22.24
CA ARG A 101 -13.70 4.01 23.21
C ARG A 101 -13.21 4.23 24.62
N GLU A 102 -12.18 3.51 25.04
CA GLU A 102 -11.55 3.68 26.36
C GLU A 102 -10.87 5.04 26.46
N ALA A 103 -10.11 5.45 25.44
CA ALA A 103 -9.51 6.78 25.35
C ALA A 103 -10.56 7.88 25.40
N GLN A 104 -11.66 7.74 24.65
CA GLN A 104 -12.78 8.68 24.68
C GLN A 104 -13.43 8.77 26.08
N THR A 105 -13.75 7.63 26.67
CA THR A 105 -14.35 7.57 28.02
C THR A 105 -13.42 8.17 29.08
N ALA A 106 -12.10 7.94 28.95
CA ALA A 106 -11.11 8.50 29.86
C ALA A 106 -10.97 10.01 29.71
N ALA A 107 -11.01 10.53 28.48
CA ALA A 107 -10.99 11.96 28.20
C ALA A 107 -12.25 12.67 28.74
N GLU A 108 -13.43 12.07 28.55
CA GLU A 108 -14.69 12.58 29.09
C GLU A 108 -14.71 12.62 30.63
N LYS A 109 -14.19 11.56 31.29
CA LYS A 109 -14.09 11.50 32.75
C LYS A 109 -13.09 12.50 33.34
N ASN A 110 -12.01 12.79 32.62
CA ASN A 110 -10.92 13.66 33.07
C ASN A 110 -10.83 14.93 32.21
N MET A 111 -11.98 15.54 31.92
CA MET A 111 -12.07 16.73 31.07
C MET A 111 -11.19 17.88 31.58
N ASP A 112 -11.19 18.13 32.90
CA ASP A 112 -10.37 19.19 33.51
C ASP A 112 -8.87 18.93 33.32
N GLN A 113 -8.44 17.67 33.41
CA GLN A 113 -7.04 17.29 33.18
C GLN A 113 -6.66 17.46 31.71
N SER A 114 -7.55 17.05 30.80
CA SER A 114 -7.39 17.22 29.35
C SER A 114 -7.26 18.70 28.98
N LEU A 115 -8.11 19.54 29.58
CA LEU A 115 -8.07 20.99 29.42
C LEU A 115 -6.77 21.58 29.97
N ASN A 116 -6.36 21.20 31.20
CA ASN A 116 -5.12 21.69 31.80
C ASN A 116 -3.90 21.35 30.96
N ALA A 117 -3.83 20.12 30.42
CA ALA A 117 -2.74 19.70 29.55
C ALA A 117 -2.73 20.48 28.24
N PHE A 118 -3.90 20.66 27.62
CA PHE A 118 -4.04 21.45 26.39
C PHE A 118 -3.57 22.90 26.58
N TYR A 119 -4.00 23.56 27.67
CA TYR A 119 -3.55 24.92 27.99
C TYR A 119 -2.06 25.01 28.25
N ALA A 120 -1.48 24.06 28.99
CA ALA A 120 -0.04 24.06 29.31
C ALA A 120 0.84 24.00 28.06
N GLU A 121 0.35 23.34 27.01
CA GLU A 121 1.05 23.18 25.73
C GLU A 121 0.85 24.35 24.76
N HIS A 122 -0.10 25.25 25.05
CA HIS A 122 -0.51 26.34 24.16
C HIS A 122 -0.53 27.70 24.88
N LEU A 123 0.28 27.85 25.93
CA LEU A 123 0.31 29.06 26.77
C LEU A 123 0.62 30.32 25.97
N GLU A 124 1.37 30.20 24.87
CA GLU A 124 1.73 31.27 23.94
C GLU A 124 0.53 31.92 23.24
N TYR A 125 -0.61 31.23 23.16
CA TYR A 125 -1.82 31.75 22.51
C TYR A 125 -2.85 32.30 23.51
N VAL A 126 -2.62 32.10 24.81
CA VAL A 126 -3.56 32.51 25.86
C VAL A 126 -3.31 33.97 26.24
N PRO A 127 -4.30 34.87 26.12
CA PRO A 127 -4.16 36.27 26.51
C PRO A 127 -3.76 36.43 27.99
N ALA A 128 -2.83 37.35 28.27
CA ALA A 128 -2.33 37.57 29.63
C ALA A 128 -3.42 38.10 30.56
N GLY A 129 -3.67 37.37 31.66
CA GLY A 129 -4.62 37.77 32.71
C GLY A 129 -6.06 37.30 32.50
N ASP A 130 -6.34 36.52 31.45
CA ASP A 130 -7.69 36.01 31.19
C ASP A 130 -8.01 34.71 31.95
N GLN A 131 -9.29 34.50 32.26
CA GLN A 131 -9.76 33.21 32.75
C GLN A 131 -9.76 32.21 31.59
N ARG A 132 -9.31 30.98 31.83
CA ARG A 132 -9.29 29.91 30.82
C ARG A 132 -10.62 29.88 30.07
N ALA A 133 -10.56 30.01 28.74
CA ALA A 133 -11.71 29.76 27.89
C ALA A 133 -12.18 28.31 28.09
N MET A 134 -13.34 28.17 28.73
CA MET A 134 -14.07 26.91 28.93
C MET A 134 -15.20 26.77 27.90
N ASP A 135 -15.03 27.36 26.72
CA ASP A 135 -16.03 27.25 25.67
C ASP A 135 -16.06 25.82 25.10
N PHE A 136 -17.20 25.48 24.48
CA PHE A 136 -17.44 24.13 23.95
C PHE A 136 -16.36 23.70 22.94
N MET A 137 -15.83 24.65 22.15
CA MET A 137 -14.82 24.38 21.13
C MET A 137 -13.45 24.06 21.74
N THR A 138 -13.00 24.81 22.75
CA THR A 138 -11.74 24.54 23.46
C THR A 138 -11.81 23.22 24.22
N LEU A 139 -12.94 22.92 24.88
CA LEU A 139 -13.15 21.63 25.54
C LEU A 139 -13.13 20.46 24.54
N GLY A 140 -13.78 20.64 23.39
CA GLY A 140 -13.78 19.65 22.32
C GLY A 140 -12.38 19.37 21.75
N GLN A 141 -11.58 20.42 21.52
CA GLN A 141 -10.19 20.27 21.07
C GLN A 141 -9.29 19.62 22.11
N ALA A 142 -9.40 20.03 23.37
CA ALA A 142 -8.61 19.45 24.46
C ALA A 142 -8.87 17.94 24.60
N SER A 143 -10.15 17.53 24.54
CA SER A 143 -10.55 16.13 24.53
C SER A 143 -10.03 15.39 23.29
N ALA A 144 -10.19 15.97 22.10
CA ALA A 144 -9.69 15.37 20.86
C ALA A 144 -8.17 15.17 20.87
N ASN A 145 -7.39 16.16 21.33
CA ASN A 145 -5.93 16.07 21.47
C ASN A 145 -5.53 14.96 22.46
N THR A 146 -6.26 14.83 23.58
CA THR A 146 -6.00 13.79 24.58
C THR A 146 -6.27 12.38 24.02
N ILE A 147 -7.38 12.22 23.29
CA ILE A 147 -7.72 10.95 22.62
C ILE A 147 -6.67 10.62 21.55
N GLU A 148 -6.28 11.59 20.72
CA GLU A 148 -5.28 11.42 19.67
C GLU A 148 -3.94 10.98 20.25
N LYS A 149 -3.48 11.62 21.33
CA LYS A 149 -2.24 11.23 22.03
C LYS A 149 -2.33 9.83 22.62
N ALA A 150 -3.47 9.46 23.20
CA ALA A 150 -3.68 8.12 23.77
C ALA A 150 -3.63 7.03 22.68
N LEU A 151 -4.12 7.33 21.47
CA LEU A 151 -4.14 6.36 20.37
C LEU A 151 -2.88 6.35 19.50
N SER A 152 -2.09 7.44 19.50
CA SER A 152 -0.89 7.55 18.66
C SER A 152 0.11 6.39 18.81
N PRO A 153 0.41 5.85 20.02
CA PRO A 153 1.34 4.73 20.16
C PRO A 153 0.77 3.44 19.55
N LEU A 154 -0.54 3.23 19.66
CA LEU A 154 -1.22 2.06 19.12
C LEU A 154 -1.24 2.09 17.59
N TYR A 155 -1.48 3.26 16.99
CA TYR A 155 -1.36 3.44 15.54
C TYR A 155 0.09 3.25 15.06
N ALA A 156 1.08 3.77 15.81
CA ALA A 156 2.48 3.58 15.49
C ALA A 156 2.88 2.09 15.55
N GLU A 157 2.43 1.34 16.57
CA GLU A 157 2.67 -0.09 16.65
C GLU A 157 2.01 -0.83 15.48
N PHE A 158 0.75 -0.51 15.17
CA PHE A 158 0.03 -1.09 14.03
C PHE A 158 0.82 -0.89 12.73
N GLN A 159 1.33 0.32 12.50
CA GLN A 159 2.12 0.65 11.32
C GLN A 159 3.41 -0.17 11.25
N VAL A 160 4.18 -0.22 12.33
CA VAL A 160 5.42 -1.01 12.40
C VAL A 160 5.15 -2.50 12.10
N ARG A 161 4.08 -3.07 12.65
CA ARG A 161 3.72 -4.48 12.38
C ARG A 161 3.35 -4.71 10.91
N ARG A 162 2.64 -3.77 10.28
CA ARG A 162 2.27 -3.82 8.86
C ARG A 162 3.50 -3.72 7.95
N ASP A 163 4.42 -2.81 8.26
CA ASP A 163 5.68 -2.66 7.54
C ASP A 163 6.50 -3.95 7.60
N GLN A 164 6.57 -4.58 8.77
CA GLN A 164 7.27 -5.85 8.97
C GLN A 164 6.63 -7.00 8.18
N GLN A 165 5.29 -7.11 8.17
CA GLN A 165 4.57 -8.07 7.34
C GLN A 165 4.91 -7.87 5.85
N GLN A 166 4.83 -6.62 5.37
CA GLN A 166 5.10 -6.30 3.99
C GLN A 166 6.56 -6.58 3.61
N GLY A 167 7.51 -6.21 4.48
CA GLY A 167 8.93 -6.49 4.27
C GLY A 167 9.22 -7.99 4.18
N LEU A 168 8.51 -8.82 4.96
CA LEU A 168 8.60 -10.28 4.85
C LEU A 168 8.08 -10.77 3.49
N VAL A 169 6.89 -10.31 3.07
CA VAL A 169 6.33 -10.65 1.76
C VAL A 169 7.28 -10.24 0.63
N GLN A 170 7.83 -9.04 0.68
CA GLN A 170 8.80 -8.53 -0.30
C GLN A 170 10.10 -9.35 -0.30
N ARG A 171 10.57 -9.82 0.86
CA ARG A 171 11.78 -10.65 0.93
C ARG A 171 11.57 -12.03 0.31
N PHE A 172 10.40 -12.63 0.54
CA PHE A 172 10.07 -13.97 0.04
C PHE A 172 9.36 -13.98 -1.31
N GLN A 173 9.15 -12.82 -1.94
CA GLN A 173 8.44 -12.69 -3.22
C GLN A 173 9.03 -13.59 -4.31
N TYR A 174 10.35 -13.77 -4.33
CA TYR A 174 11.07 -14.52 -5.37
C TYR A 174 10.74 -16.02 -5.41
N LEU A 175 10.06 -16.54 -4.39
CA LEU A 175 9.59 -17.93 -4.35
C LEU A 175 8.35 -18.17 -5.23
N SER A 176 7.65 -17.09 -5.62
CA SER A 176 6.41 -17.20 -6.39
C SER A 176 6.32 -16.13 -7.48
N PRO A 177 6.17 -16.52 -8.77
CA PRO A 177 5.88 -15.56 -9.83
C PRO A 177 4.56 -14.82 -9.60
N ALA A 178 3.61 -15.43 -8.88
CA ALA A 178 2.33 -14.80 -8.56
C ALA A 178 2.49 -13.67 -7.54
N VAL A 179 3.32 -13.85 -6.50
CA VAL A 179 3.61 -12.78 -5.54
C VAL A 179 4.31 -11.60 -6.22
N MET A 180 5.34 -11.87 -7.03
CA MET A 180 6.03 -10.83 -7.78
C MET A 180 5.08 -10.08 -8.72
N MET A 181 4.20 -10.79 -9.43
CA MET A 181 3.20 -10.17 -10.31
C MET A 181 2.20 -9.32 -9.51
N GLN A 182 1.71 -9.82 -8.38
CA GLN A 182 0.78 -9.08 -7.53
C GLN A 182 1.39 -7.79 -6.97
N LEU A 183 2.63 -7.84 -6.47
CA LEU A 183 3.35 -6.65 -6.00
C LEU A 183 3.56 -5.63 -7.13
N ALA A 184 3.96 -6.09 -8.31
CA ALA A 184 4.13 -5.23 -9.47
C ALA A 184 2.82 -4.54 -9.89
N LEU A 185 1.73 -5.30 -9.96
CA LEU A 185 0.41 -4.76 -10.29
C LEU A 185 -0.07 -3.74 -9.26
N ASN A 186 0.17 -3.98 -7.97
CA ASN A 186 -0.21 -3.06 -6.90
C ASN A 186 0.54 -1.72 -7.00
N GLU A 187 1.84 -1.72 -7.31
CA GLU A 187 2.60 -0.47 -7.54
C GLU A 187 2.10 0.26 -8.78
N ILE A 188 1.84 -0.45 -9.90
CA ILE A 188 1.39 0.16 -11.16
C ILE A 188 -0.01 0.77 -11.01
N ALA A 189 -0.95 0.03 -10.42
CA ALA A 189 -2.30 0.52 -10.11
C ALA A 189 -2.29 1.58 -9.00
N GLY A 190 -1.20 1.66 -8.24
CA GLY A 190 -1.05 2.56 -7.11
C GLY A 190 -2.00 2.22 -5.96
N THR A 191 -2.18 0.92 -5.73
CA THR A 191 -2.89 0.30 -4.60
C THR A 191 -1.92 -0.43 -3.66
N SER A 192 -0.63 -0.08 -3.74
CA SER A 192 0.44 -0.61 -2.90
C SER A 192 0.35 -0.09 -1.47
N GLY A 193 0.74 -0.92 -0.50
CA GLY A 193 0.82 -0.56 0.93
C GLY A 193 1.58 0.75 1.19
N PRO A 194 2.81 0.95 0.65
CA PRO A 194 3.59 2.16 0.92
C PRO A 194 2.91 3.44 0.45
N ARG A 195 2.16 3.37 -0.66
CA ARG A 195 1.41 4.52 -1.17
C ARG A 195 0.22 4.88 -0.27
N TYR A 196 -0.43 3.86 0.29
CA TYR A 196 -1.48 4.08 1.28
C TYR A 196 -0.90 4.70 2.56
N GLU A 197 0.29 4.25 2.98
CA GLU A 197 0.99 4.79 4.15
C GLU A 197 1.45 6.22 3.95
N ASP A 198 2.02 6.56 2.78
CA ASP A 198 2.35 7.94 2.40
C ASP A 198 1.12 8.86 2.46
N PHE A 199 -0.02 8.40 1.92
CA PHE A 199 -1.27 9.15 2.04
C PHE A 199 -1.70 9.35 3.50
N LEU A 200 -1.62 8.31 4.34
CA LEU A 200 -1.97 8.43 5.75
C LEU A 200 -1.04 9.40 6.49
N GLN A 201 0.26 9.37 6.21
CA GLN A 201 1.22 10.31 6.80
C GLN A 201 0.90 11.76 6.41
N GLN A 202 0.56 12.01 5.15
CA GLN A 202 0.11 13.33 4.69
C GLN A 202 -1.19 13.76 5.38
N ALA A 203 -2.15 12.84 5.56
CA ALA A 203 -3.40 13.12 6.25
C ALA A 203 -3.20 13.45 7.73
N VAL A 204 -2.32 12.72 8.42
CA VAL A 204 -1.94 12.98 9.82
C VAL A 204 -1.22 14.33 9.95
N ALA A 205 -0.27 14.62 9.05
CA ALA A 205 0.42 15.91 9.05
C ALA A 205 -0.55 17.09 8.83
N PHE A 206 -1.50 16.94 7.89
CA PHE A 206 -2.52 17.96 7.67
C PHE A 206 -3.49 18.07 8.85
N ARG A 207 -3.79 16.96 9.55
CA ARG A 207 -4.62 16.99 10.76
C ARG A 207 -3.95 17.82 11.86
N ALA A 208 -2.63 17.70 12.02
CA ALA A 208 -1.87 18.55 12.94
C ALA A 208 -1.94 20.03 12.54
N GLU A 209 -1.67 20.36 11.26
CA GLU A 209 -1.79 21.74 10.74
C GLU A 209 -3.19 22.33 10.98
N TRP A 210 -4.24 21.53 10.74
CA TRP A 210 -5.62 21.92 10.98
C TRP A 210 -5.89 22.19 12.46
N ASN A 211 -5.44 21.30 13.35
CA ASN A 211 -5.63 21.45 14.79
C ASN A 211 -4.92 22.71 15.30
N ASP A 212 -3.66 22.93 14.91
CA ASP A 212 -2.85 24.08 15.33
C ASP A 212 -3.49 25.40 14.89
N TYR A 213 -3.94 25.49 13.62
CA TYR A 213 -4.59 26.69 13.08
C TYR A 213 -5.83 27.10 13.88
N PHE A 214 -6.66 26.13 14.28
CA PHE A 214 -7.87 26.42 15.06
C PHE A 214 -7.59 26.58 16.56
N ALA A 215 -6.61 25.87 17.12
CA ALA A 215 -6.20 26.02 18.51
C ALA A 215 -5.74 27.45 18.82
N GLU A 216 -4.89 28.03 17.96
CA GLU A 216 -4.45 29.43 18.10
C GLU A 216 -5.65 30.39 18.13
N ARG A 217 -6.56 30.27 17.17
CA ARG A 217 -7.74 31.16 17.04
C ARG A 217 -8.72 31.02 18.20
N PHE A 218 -9.01 29.80 18.64
CA PHE A 218 -9.93 29.58 19.75
C PHE A 218 -9.36 30.06 21.09
N LEU A 219 -8.08 29.82 21.36
CA LEU A 219 -7.42 30.28 22.58
C LEU A 219 -7.27 31.81 22.64
N ARG A 220 -7.09 32.46 21.48
CA ARG A 220 -7.10 33.93 21.37
C ARG A 220 -8.48 34.55 21.38
N GLN A 221 -9.54 33.74 21.38
CA GLN A 221 -10.93 34.19 21.27
C GLN A 221 -11.20 35.01 19.99
N ASP A 222 -10.50 34.69 18.89
CA ASP A 222 -10.66 35.37 17.61
C ASP A 222 -11.94 34.87 16.90
N PRO A 223 -12.98 35.72 16.72
CA PRO A 223 -14.22 35.29 16.09
C PRO A 223 -14.02 35.03 14.59
N LEU A 224 -14.54 33.90 14.10
CA LEU A 224 -14.52 33.55 12.68
C LEU A 224 -15.42 34.50 11.87
N ARG A 225 -14.87 35.07 10.80
CA ARG A 225 -15.57 35.91 9.82
C ARG A 225 -15.70 35.16 8.51
N PRO A 226 -16.69 35.49 7.65
CA PRO A 226 -16.81 34.86 6.33
C PRO A 226 -15.55 34.92 5.48
N ALA A 227 -14.75 35.99 5.60
CA ALA A 227 -13.49 36.14 4.88
C ALA A 227 -12.36 35.20 5.36
N ASP A 228 -12.46 34.63 6.57
CA ASP A 228 -11.45 33.69 7.09
C ASP A 228 -11.53 32.31 6.42
N TYR A 229 -12.65 31.99 5.76
CA TYR A 229 -12.81 30.70 5.08
C TYR A 229 -11.77 30.51 3.96
N ASP A 230 -11.36 31.59 3.30
CA ASP A 230 -10.36 31.57 2.25
C ASP A 230 -8.94 31.27 2.79
N SER A 231 -8.71 31.44 4.09
CA SER A 231 -7.43 31.16 4.75
C SER A 231 -7.40 29.82 5.49
N PHE A 232 -8.46 29.01 5.41
CA PHE A 232 -8.48 27.70 6.07
C PHE A 232 -7.43 26.77 5.44
N PRO A 233 -6.72 25.96 6.26
CA PRO A 233 -5.88 24.91 5.74
C PRO A 233 -6.70 23.97 4.83
N VAL A 234 -6.18 23.68 3.63
CA VAL A 234 -6.83 22.77 2.68
C VAL A 234 -5.92 21.59 2.40
N PHE A 235 -6.42 20.38 2.61
CA PHE A 235 -5.69 19.18 2.28
C PHE A 235 -5.46 19.10 0.77
N ARG A 236 -4.18 19.02 0.38
CA ARG A 236 -3.78 18.76 -1.01
C ARG A 236 -2.86 17.56 -1.04
N TYR A 237 -3.38 16.46 -1.57
CA TYR A 237 -2.58 15.26 -1.76
C TYR A 237 -1.40 15.53 -2.68
N ARG A 238 -0.20 15.16 -2.23
CA ARG A 238 1.03 15.21 -3.01
C ARG A 238 1.36 13.79 -3.48
N PRO A 239 1.16 13.45 -4.76
CA PRO A 239 1.49 12.13 -5.24
C PRO A 239 3.00 11.89 -5.13
N GLU A 240 3.37 10.66 -4.78
CA GLU A 240 4.77 10.24 -4.80
C GLU A 240 5.37 10.40 -6.21
N ALA A 241 6.67 10.70 -6.27
CA ALA A 241 7.39 10.76 -7.53
C ALA A 241 7.36 9.40 -8.23
N PHE A 242 7.15 9.40 -9.55
CA PHE A 242 7.13 8.18 -10.35
C PHE A 242 8.43 7.34 -10.23
N SER A 243 9.57 7.99 -9.96
CA SER A 243 10.83 7.31 -9.67
C SER A 243 10.77 6.41 -8.44
N THR A 244 10.05 6.80 -7.39
CA THR A 244 9.87 6.00 -6.17
C THR A 244 9.06 4.75 -6.49
N VAL A 245 7.99 4.89 -7.28
CA VAL A 245 7.18 3.77 -7.78
C VAL A 245 8.04 2.81 -8.60
N LEU A 246 8.87 3.32 -9.51
CA LEU A 246 9.78 2.50 -10.32
C LEU A 246 10.79 1.73 -9.46
N LEU A 247 11.36 2.35 -8.43
CA LEU A 247 12.30 1.70 -7.52
C LEU A 247 11.65 0.56 -6.73
N ARG A 248 10.39 0.70 -6.32
CA ARG A 248 9.63 -0.36 -5.64
C ARG A 248 9.18 -1.47 -6.59
N LEU A 249 8.88 -1.13 -7.83
CA LEU A 249 8.47 -2.07 -8.87
C LEU A 249 9.64 -2.92 -9.40
N ALA A 250 10.84 -2.34 -9.48
CA ALA A 250 11.99 -2.96 -10.13
C ALA A 250 12.38 -4.34 -9.56
N PRO A 251 12.45 -4.57 -8.24
CA PRO A 251 12.79 -5.89 -7.68
C PRO A 251 11.83 -6.99 -8.13
N SER A 252 10.53 -6.72 -8.16
CA SER A 252 9.52 -7.69 -8.60
C SER A 252 9.64 -8.01 -10.09
N LEU A 253 9.81 -7.00 -10.94
CA LEU A 253 9.97 -7.20 -12.39
C LEU A 253 11.29 -7.89 -12.73
N LEU A 254 12.40 -7.47 -12.12
CA LEU A 254 13.70 -8.11 -12.33
C LEU A 254 13.72 -9.54 -11.80
N GLY A 255 13.10 -9.80 -10.64
CA GLY A 255 12.93 -11.14 -10.11
C GLY A 255 12.14 -12.05 -11.06
N LEU A 256 11.04 -11.55 -11.61
CA LEU A 256 10.24 -12.24 -12.64
C LEU A 256 11.06 -12.54 -13.90
N LEU A 257 11.85 -11.58 -14.37
CA LEU A 257 12.74 -11.75 -15.53
C LEU A 257 13.83 -12.81 -15.25
N VAL A 258 14.47 -12.76 -14.08
CA VAL A 258 15.49 -13.75 -13.69
C VAL A 258 14.87 -15.15 -13.60
N LEU A 259 13.67 -15.27 -13.01
CA LEU A 259 12.97 -16.55 -12.90
C LEU A 259 12.59 -17.09 -14.30
N LEU A 260 12.08 -16.22 -15.18
CA LEU A 260 11.81 -16.55 -16.58
C LEU A 260 13.08 -17.06 -17.28
N LEU A 261 14.19 -16.32 -17.18
CA LEU A 261 15.45 -16.70 -17.83
C LEU A 261 15.97 -18.04 -17.29
N GLY A 262 15.87 -18.28 -15.97
CA GLY A 262 16.25 -19.54 -15.35
C GLY A 262 15.44 -20.73 -15.88
N VAL A 263 14.12 -20.58 -15.98
CA VAL A 263 13.23 -21.63 -16.53
C VAL A 263 13.43 -21.80 -18.04
N ALA A 264 13.71 -20.73 -18.78
CA ALA A 264 13.90 -20.77 -20.24
C ALA A 264 15.28 -21.28 -20.68
N LEU A 265 16.31 -21.19 -19.82
CA LEU A 265 17.67 -21.63 -20.15
C LEU A 265 17.74 -23.15 -20.37
N VAL A 266 17.11 -23.94 -19.50
CA VAL A 266 17.09 -25.40 -19.58
C VAL A 266 16.50 -25.90 -20.91
N PRO A 267 15.30 -25.47 -21.34
CA PRO A 267 14.75 -25.89 -22.62
C PRO A 267 15.56 -25.39 -23.81
N PHE A 268 16.12 -24.18 -23.74
CA PHE A 268 16.97 -23.65 -24.80
C PHE A 268 18.22 -24.51 -25.05
N LEU A 269 18.88 -24.97 -23.97
CA LEU A 269 20.03 -25.86 -24.07
C LEU A 269 19.64 -27.28 -24.52
N GLY A 270 18.47 -27.77 -24.08
CA GLY A 270 17.94 -29.08 -24.48
C GLY A 270 17.60 -29.15 -25.97
N ILE A 271 16.89 -28.16 -26.50
CA ILE A 271 16.46 -28.11 -27.91
C ILE A 271 17.66 -27.96 -28.85
N ARG A 272 18.70 -27.23 -28.45
CA ARG A 272 19.96 -27.14 -29.23
C ARG A 272 20.63 -28.49 -29.49
N ARG A 273 20.39 -29.50 -28.65
CA ARG A 273 20.93 -30.87 -28.84
C ARG A 273 20.09 -31.69 -29.81
N TYR A 274 18.83 -31.33 -30.02
CA TYR A 274 17.99 -31.88 -31.08
C TYR A 274 18.29 -31.13 -32.38
N GLN A 275 19.45 -31.40 -32.98
CA GLN A 275 19.65 -31.06 -34.39
C GLN A 275 18.57 -31.78 -35.19
N VAL A 276 17.81 -31.00 -35.95
CA VAL A 276 16.82 -31.47 -36.92
C VAL A 276 17.48 -32.57 -37.75
N ALA A 277 17.07 -33.83 -37.53
CA ALA A 277 17.32 -34.87 -38.49
C ALA A 277 16.54 -34.45 -39.74
N ALA A 278 17.23 -33.75 -40.65
CA ALA A 278 16.72 -33.43 -41.96
C ALA A 278 16.33 -34.76 -42.62
N ARG A 279 15.02 -34.96 -42.78
CA ARG A 279 14.48 -35.91 -43.75
C ARG A 279 14.12 -35.13 -45.00
#